data_AF-A0A2E2L546-F1
#
_entry.id   AF-A0A2E2L546-F1
#
_cell.length_a   1.000
_cell.length_b   1.000
_cell.length_c   1.000
_cell.angle_alpha   90.00
_cell.angle_beta   90.00
_cell.angle_gamma   90.00
#
_symmetry.space_group_name_H-M   'P 1'
#
loop_
_entity.id
_entity.type
_entity.pdbx_description
1 polymer ?
#
loop_
_entity_poly.entity_id
_entity_poly.type
_entity_poly.pdbx_seq_one_letter_code
_entity_poly.pdbx_strand_id
1 'polypeptide(L)'
;MSAPALALVAALFVLSVARVTRLINSDRVFDPVRVVVARRQRRWRNLAAAAPDGSDGEDQYARRLERWETVEYYIGCPWCVSMWVAGLSAWIPLDLFGLEPGWLLDGRRWWYAAGYAAVVLSTSFLCGITARWYNDETIDVVDE
;
A
#
# COMPACT_ATOMS: atom_id res chain seq x y z
N MET A 1 13.02 11.48 25.64
CA MET A 1 13.99 11.33 24.52
C MET A 1 14.35 12.72 24.00
N SER A 2 15.59 12.97 23.54
CA SER A 2 15.96 14.29 23.00
C SER A 2 15.37 14.51 21.60
N ALA A 3 15.11 15.76 21.22
CA ALA A 3 14.63 16.11 19.87
C ALA A 3 15.46 15.49 18.72
N PRO A 4 16.81 15.49 18.73
CA PRO A 4 17.58 14.84 17.66
C PRO A 4 17.39 13.33 17.62
N ALA A 5 17.22 12.67 18.76
CA ALA A 5 16.97 11.23 18.81
C ALA A 5 15.58 10.87 18.25
N LEU A 6 14.56 11.69 18.53
CA LEU A 6 13.22 11.56 17.93
C LEU A 6 13.27 11.66 16.40
N ALA A 7 13.96 12.68 15.89
CA ALA A 7 14.13 12.88 14.45
C ALA A 7 14.87 11.71 13.79
N LEU A 8 15.92 11.20 14.42
CA LEU A 8 16.67 10.05 13.92
C LEU A 8 15.80 8.79 13.84
N VAL A 9 15.01 8.49 14.89
CA VAL A 9 14.10 7.33 14.89
C VAL A 9 13.04 7.47 13.79
N ALA A 10 12.44 8.65 13.63
CA ALA A 10 11.47 8.90 12.55
C ALA A 10 12.09 8.72 11.17
N ALA A 11 13.31 9.23 10.95
CA ALA A 11 14.02 9.07 9.68
C ALA A 11 14.34 7.60 9.39
N LEU A 12 14.87 6.86 10.37
CA LEU A 12 15.14 5.43 10.24
C LEU A 12 13.88 4.62 9.98
N PHE A 13 12.76 4.99 10.63
CA PHE A 13 11.47 4.38 10.38
C PHE A 13 11.01 4.58 8.93
N VAL A 14 11.00 5.84 8.45
CA VAL A 14 10.61 6.15 7.06
C VAL A 14 11.51 5.42 6.06
N LEU A 15 12.83 5.42 6.27
CA LEU A 15 13.77 4.72 5.39
C LEU A 15 13.55 3.21 5.40
N SER A 16 13.23 2.63 6.56
CA SER A 16 12.91 1.20 6.69
C SER A 16 11.61 0.86 5.94
N VAL A 17 10.55 1.67 6.11
CA VAL A 17 9.29 1.50 5.37
C VAL A 17 9.51 1.64 3.86
N ALA A 18 10.29 2.63 3.42
CA ALA A 18 10.63 2.81 2.01
C ALA A 18 11.37 1.58 1.46
N ARG A 19 12.32 1.02 2.23
CA ARG A 19 13.07 -0.18 1.84
C ARG A 19 12.16 -1.41 1.74
N VAL A 20 11.28 -1.63 2.70
CA VAL A 20 10.31 -2.74 2.68
C VAL A 20 9.33 -2.58 1.54
N THR A 21 8.80 -1.37 1.33
CA THR A 21 7.90 -1.04 0.20
C THR A 21 8.58 -1.35 -1.12
N ARG A 22 9.86 -0.98 -1.27
CA ARG A 22 10.65 -1.30 -2.44
C ARG A 22 10.80 -2.81 -2.58
N LEU A 23 11.22 -3.53 -1.55
CA LEU A 23 11.37 -4.99 -1.58
C LEU A 23 10.06 -5.64 -2.05
N ILE A 24 8.94 -5.21 -1.51
CA ILE A 24 7.63 -5.73 -1.88
C ILE A 24 7.30 -5.47 -3.37
N ASN A 25 7.62 -4.28 -3.89
CA ASN A 25 7.30 -3.90 -5.27
C ASN A 25 8.31 -4.41 -6.31
N SER A 26 9.60 -4.47 -5.96
CA SER A 26 10.69 -4.88 -6.86
C SER A 26 10.94 -6.39 -6.83
N ASP A 27 10.74 -7.04 -5.68
CA ASP A 27 11.28 -8.38 -5.42
C ASP A 27 10.30 -9.51 -5.74
N ARG A 28 9.35 -9.27 -6.66
CA ARG A 28 8.35 -10.26 -7.10
C ARG A 28 7.56 -10.93 -5.95
N VAL A 29 7.61 -10.41 -4.72
CA VAL A 29 6.88 -10.97 -3.57
C VAL A 29 5.39 -11.03 -3.87
N PHE A 30 4.89 -10.01 -4.56
CA PHE A 30 3.51 -9.98 -5.05
C PHE A 30 3.32 -10.54 -6.46
N ASP A 31 4.34 -11.07 -7.15
CA ASP A 31 4.15 -11.64 -8.49
C ASP A 31 3.17 -12.81 -8.52
N PRO A 32 3.21 -13.78 -7.57
CA PRO A 32 2.20 -14.82 -7.52
C PRO A 32 0.78 -14.24 -7.38
N VAL A 33 0.64 -13.19 -6.57
CA VAL A 33 -0.64 -12.49 -6.36
C VAL A 33 -1.05 -11.74 -7.63
N ARG A 34 -0.12 -11.05 -8.29
CA ARG A 34 -0.34 -10.35 -9.58
C ARG A 34 -0.76 -11.33 -10.66
N VAL A 35 -0.15 -12.51 -10.74
CA VAL A 35 -0.55 -13.57 -11.68
C VAL A 35 -1.96 -14.06 -11.37
N VAL A 36 -2.31 -14.28 -10.10
CA VAL A 36 -3.66 -14.69 -9.70
C VAL A 36 -4.70 -13.60 -10.06
N VAL A 37 -4.39 -12.33 -9.78
CA VAL A 37 -5.24 -11.19 -10.12
C VAL A 37 -5.39 -11.06 -11.64
N ALA A 38 -4.30 -11.13 -12.40
CA ALA A 38 -4.32 -11.09 -13.86
C ALA A 38 -5.11 -12.25 -14.47
N ARG A 39 -4.97 -13.48 -13.93
CA ARG A 39 -5.80 -14.63 -14.35
C ARG A 39 -7.29 -14.38 -14.08
N ARG A 40 -7.63 -13.80 -12.92
CA ARG A 40 -9.01 -13.42 -12.60
C ARG A 40 -9.54 -12.34 -13.53
N GLN A 41 -8.77 -11.30 -13.80
CA GLN A 41 -9.15 -10.25 -14.76
C GLN A 41 -9.38 -10.82 -16.16
N ARG A 42 -8.47 -11.66 -16.67
CA ARG A 42 -8.63 -12.33 -17.98
C ARG A 42 -9.93 -13.14 -18.03
N ARG A 43 -10.24 -13.87 -16.96
CA ARG A 43 -11.51 -14.62 -16.86
C ARG A 43 -12.72 -13.69 -16.96
N TRP A 44 -12.74 -12.58 -16.22
CA TRP A 44 -13.88 -11.64 -16.26
C TRP A 44 -13.97 -10.89 -17.59
N ARG A 45 -12.83 -10.51 -18.20
CA ARG A 45 -12.79 -9.92 -19.55
C ARG A 45 -13.38 -10.87 -20.59
N ASN A 46 -13.00 -12.15 -20.57
CA ASN A 46 -13.53 -13.15 -21.50
C ASN A 46 -15.04 -13.37 -21.30
N LEU A 47 -15.51 -13.35 -20.06
CA LEU A 47 -16.95 -13.48 -19.76
C LEU A 47 -17.75 -12.24 -20.18
N ALA A 48 -17.18 -11.03 -20.01
CA ALA A 48 -17.78 -9.80 -20.50
C ALA A 48 -17.86 -9.80 -22.03
N ALA A 49 -16.78 -10.18 -22.72
CA ALA A 49 -16.74 -10.26 -24.19
C ALA A 49 -17.65 -11.34 -24.79
N ALA A 50 -17.99 -12.38 -24.00
CA ALA A 50 -18.91 -13.43 -24.42
C ALA A 50 -20.38 -13.14 -24.01
N ALA A 51 -20.63 -12.06 -23.27
CA ALA A 51 -21.98 -11.68 -22.88
C ALA A 51 -22.72 -11.09 -24.10
N PRO A 52 -24.03 -11.35 -24.26
CA PRO A 52 -24.83 -10.67 -25.27
C PRO A 52 -24.88 -9.16 -25.01
N ASP A 53 -24.74 -8.36 -26.06
CA ASP A 53 -24.78 -6.90 -26.00
C ASP A 53 -26.07 -6.41 -25.32
N GLY A 54 -25.92 -5.54 -24.31
CA GLY A 54 -27.02 -4.93 -23.58
C GLY A 54 -27.70 -5.86 -22.57
N SER A 55 -27.09 -7.00 -22.24
CA SER A 55 -27.60 -7.89 -21.19
C SER A 55 -27.19 -7.43 -19.79
N ASP A 56 -28.04 -7.68 -18.78
CA ASP A 56 -27.71 -7.45 -17.37
C ASP A 56 -26.43 -8.19 -16.91
N GLY A 57 -26.01 -9.22 -17.66
CA GLY A 57 -24.78 -9.96 -17.42
C GLY A 57 -23.53 -9.16 -17.79
N GLU A 58 -23.58 -8.42 -18.90
CA GLU A 58 -22.47 -7.56 -19.38
C GLU A 58 -22.09 -6.53 -18.31
N ASP A 59 -23.08 -5.81 -17.79
CA ASP A 59 -22.91 -4.82 -16.72
C ASP A 59 -22.33 -5.42 -15.44
N GLN A 60 -22.76 -6.64 -15.08
CA GLN A 60 -22.26 -7.33 -13.89
C GLN A 60 -20.80 -7.76 -14.05
N TYR A 61 -20.40 -8.23 -15.22
CA TYR A 61 -19.01 -8.60 -15.49
C TYR A 61 -18.10 -7.37 -15.58
N ALA A 62 -18.56 -6.28 -16.18
CA ALA A 62 -17.85 -5.01 -16.23
C ALA A 62 -17.52 -4.47 -14.83
N ARG A 63 -18.52 -4.41 -13.92
CA ARG A 63 -18.30 -3.99 -12.53
C ARG A 63 -17.33 -4.90 -11.77
N ARG A 64 -17.34 -6.21 -12.04
CA ARG A 64 -16.40 -7.14 -11.41
C ARG A 64 -14.99 -6.92 -11.94
N LEU A 65 -14.83 -6.68 -13.23
CA LEU A 65 -13.54 -6.37 -13.84
C LEU A 65 -12.93 -5.10 -13.24
N GLU A 66 -13.70 -4.01 -13.16
CA GLU A 66 -13.28 -2.73 -12.58
C GLU A 66 -12.76 -2.89 -11.14
N ARG A 67 -13.43 -3.72 -10.32
CA ARG A 67 -12.96 -4.05 -8.97
C ARG A 67 -11.60 -4.75 -8.98
N TRP A 68 -11.37 -5.67 -9.92
CA TRP A 68 -10.09 -6.37 -10.02
C TRP A 68 -8.97 -5.47 -10.55
N GLU A 69 -9.27 -4.49 -11.40
CA GLU A 69 -8.33 -3.46 -11.84
C GLU A 69 -7.94 -2.52 -10.70
N THR A 70 -8.92 -2.16 -9.86
CA THR A 70 -8.67 -1.40 -8.62
C THR A 70 -7.74 -2.18 -7.68
N VAL A 71 -7.97 -3.48 -7.48
CA VAL A 71 -7.12 -4.32 -6.63
C VAL A 71 -5.69 -4.40 -7.15
N GLU A 72 -5.51 -4.56 -8.46
CA GLU A 72 -4.17 -4.56 -9.08
C GLU A 72 -3.43 -3.24 -8.81
N TYR A 73 -4.12 -2.11 -8.96
CA TYR A 73 -3.56 -0.79 -8.66
C TYR A 73 -3.10 -0.67 -7.19
N TYR A 74 -3.91 -1.12 -6.23
CA TYR A 74 -3.57 -1.04 -4.80
C TYR A 74 -2.37 -1.91 -4.40
N ILE A 75 -2.13 -3.02 -5.10
CA ILE A 75 -1.02 -3.94 -4.82
C ILE A 75 0.26 -3.49 -5.55
N GLY A 76 0.14 -2.80 -6.69
CA GLY A 76 1.28 -2.31 -7.48
C GLY A 76 1.75 -0.90 -7.11
N CYS A 77 0.89 -0.07 -6.50
CA CYS A 77 1.21 1.33 -6.23
C CYS A 77 2.13 1.48 -4.99
N PRO A 78 3.30 2.12 -5.13
CA PRO A 78 4.22 2.34 -4.00
C PRO A 78 3.61 3.15 -2.84
N TRP A 79 2.73 4.11 -3.13
CA TRP A 79 2.00 4.86 -2.11
C TRP A 79 1.12 3.92 -1.27
N CYS A 80 0.35 3.06 -1.93
CA CYS A 80 -0.56 2.14 -1.27
C CYS A 80 0.21 1.15 -0.39
N VAL A 81 1.25 0.51 -0.95
CA VAL A 81 2.08 -0.46 -0.23
C VAL A 81 2.75 0.19 0.98
N SER A 82 3.32 1.39 0.84
CA SER A 82 3.94 2.10 1.97
C SER A 82 2.94 2.48 3.06
N MET A 83 1.69 2.80 2.71
CA MET A 83 0.62 3.02 3.68
C MET A 83 0.28 1.76 4.47
N TRP A 84 0.20 0.59 3.81
CA TRP A 84 -0.05 -0.69 4.50
C TRP A 84 1.10 -1.04 5.44
N VAL A 85 2.34 -0.94 4.96
CA VAL A 85 3.53 -1.22 5.76
C VAL A 85 3.60 -0.27 6.95
N ALA A 86 3.48 1.04 6.71
CA ALA A 86 3.47 2.03 7.77
C ALA A 86 2.30 1.82 8.74
N GLY A 87 1.10 1.47 8.28
CA GLY A 87 -0.02 1.14 9.15
C GLY A 87 0.31 -0.03 10.09
N LEU A 88 0.84 -1.11 9.55
CA LEU A 88 1.19 -2.29 10.35
C LEU A 88 2.34 -2.01 11.35
N SER A 89 3.22 -1.04 11.08
CA SER A 89 4.40 -0.77 11.89
C SER A 89 4.41 0.56 12.64
N ALA A 90 3.42 1.45 12.45
CA ALA A 90 3.42 2.81 13.03
C ALA A 90 3.30 2.82 14.56
N TRP A 91 2.84 1.72 15.17
CA TRP A 91 2.86 1.56 16.62
C TRP A 91 4.29 1.58 17.18
N ILE A 92 5.29 1.10 16.42
CA ILE A 92 6.70 1.03 16.86
C ILE A 92 7.26 2.43 17.20
N PRO A 93 7.29 3.42 16.28
CA PRO A 93 7.80 4.74 16.62
C PRO A 93 6.95 5.42 17.70
N LEU A 94 5.63 5.22 17.73
CA LEU A 94 4.76 5.82 18.75
C LEU A 94 5.10 5.33 20.16
N ASP A 95 5.28 4.02 20.34
CA ASP A 95 5.66 3.43 21.61
C ASP A 95 7.06 3.88 22.03
N LEU A 96 8.02 3.96 21.09
CA LEU A 96 9.37 4.49 21.35
C LEU A 96 9.39 5.97 21.73
N PHE A 97 8.39 6.75 21.30
CA PHE A 97 8.24 8.15 21.67
C PHE A 97 7.64 8.35 23.06
N GLY A 98 7.32 7.26 23.77
CA GLY A 98 6.68 7.32 25.08
C GLY A 98 5.23 7.80 25.00
N LEU A 99 4.62 7.74 23.81
CA LEU A 99 3.17 7.78 23.68
C LEU A 99 2.69 6.38 24.09
N GLU A 100 2.73 6.09 25.39
CA GLU A 100 2.29 4.79 25.89
C GLU A 100 0.91 4.47 25.31
N PRO A 101 0.66 3.21 24.92
CA PRO A 101 -0.66 2.80 24.46
C PRO A 101 -1.59 2.85 25.68
N GLY A 102 -2.13 4.03 25.96
CA GLY A 102 -3.16 4.27 26.95
C GLY A 102 -4.51 3.73 26.48
N TRP A 103 -4.52 2.55 25.85
CA TRP A 103 -5.71 1.93 25.26
C TRP A 103 -6.79 1.64 26.32
N LEU A 104 -6.41 1.65 27.61
CA LEU A 104 -7.29 1.24 28.70
C LEU A 104 -7.87 2.35 29.60
N LEU A 105 -7.25 3.53 29.81
CA LEU A 105 -7.62 4.33 31.00
C LEU A 105 -7.74 5.87 30.90
N ASP A 106 -7.44 6.55 29.80
CA ASP A 106 -7.51 8.03 29.81
C ASP A 106 -8.09 8.63 28.51
N GLY A 107 -8.79 9.77 28.61
CA GLY A 107 -9.52 10.46 27.52
C GLY A 107 -8.67 10.95 26.33
N ARG A 108 -7.40 10.53 26.25
CA ARG A 108 -6.40 10.88 25.23
C ARG A 108 -6.36 9.96 24.02
N ARG A 109 -7.35 9.06 23.87
CA ARG A 109 -7.46 8.12 22.73
C ARG A 109 -7.37 8.80 21.36
N TRP A 110 -7.95 9.99 21.23
CA TRP A 110 -7.93 10.75 19.97
C TRP A 110 -6.53 11.25 19.58
N TRP A 111 -5.67 11.56 20.55
CA TRP A 111 -4.30 12.04 20.30
C TRP A 111 -3.40 10.92 19.75
N TYR A 112 -3.54 9.71 20.29
CA TYR A 112 -2.83 8.54 19.76
C TYR A 112 -3.31 8.20 18.34
N ALA A 113 -4.64 8.22 18.11
CA ALA A 113 -5.20 8.00 16.78
C ALA A 113 -4.73 9.07 15.76
N ALA A 114 -4.69 10.34 16.17
CA ALA A 114 -4.17 11.43 15.34
C ALA A 114 -2.68 11.28 15.06
N GLY A 115 -1.87 10.92 16.06
CA GLY A 115 -0.44 10.65 15.91
C GLY A 115 -0.17 9.46 14.99
N TYR A 116 -0.92 8.38 15.14
CA TYR A 116 -0.85 7.22 14.27
C TYR A 116 -1.22 7.57 12.83
N ALA A 117 -2.35 8.25 12.61
CA ALA A 117 -2.74 8.70 11.29
C ALA A 117 -1.68 9.62 10.66
N ALA A 118 -1.12 10.54 11.45
CA ALA A 118 -0.05 11.43 10.99
C ALA A 118 1.20 10.63 10.55
N VAL A 119 1.68 9.69 11.36
CA VAL A 119 2.84 8.85 11.02
C VAL A 119 2.58 8.05 9.74
N VAL A 120 1.42 7.41 9.63
CA VAL A 120 1.07 6.58 8.46
C VAL A 120 0.97 7.44 7.20
N LEU A 121 0.24 8.56 7.24
CA LEU A 121 0.02 9.43 6.09
C LEU A 121 1.30 10.15 5.67
N SER A 122 2.08 10.68 6.61
CA SER A 122 3.35 11.33 6.30
C SER A 122 4.37 10.35 5.73
N THR A 123 4.45 9.13 6.28
CA THR A 123 5.36 8.11 5.75
C THR A 123 4.96 7.67 4.34
N SER A 124 3.65 7.47 4.10
CA SER A 124 3.12 7.13 2.78
C SER A 124 3.39 8.22 1.74
N PHE A 125 3.16 9.49 2.11
CA PHE A 125 3.45 10.64 1.26
C PHE A 125 4.94 10.74 0.90
N LEU A 126 5.84 10.57 1.87
CA LEU A 126 7.30 10.62 1.63
C LEU A 126 7.79 9.47 0.76
N CYS A 127 7.34 8.23 1.03
CA CYS A 127 7.67 7.07 0.19
C CYS A 127 7.09 7.24 -1.22
N GLY A 128 5.90 7.84 -1.31
CA GLY A 128 5.20 8.02 -2.55
C GLY A 128 5.82 9.06 -3.48
N ILE A 129 6.25 10.20 -2.96
CA ILE A 129 6.98 11.21 -3.75
C ILE A 129 8.32 10.65 -4.22
N THR A 130 9.03 9.92 -3.36
CA THR A 130 10.35 9.37 -3.69
C THR A 130 10.27 8.17 -4.63
N ALA A 131 9.14 7.47 -4.71
CA ALA A 131 8.94 6.35 -5.64
C ALA A 131 9.03 6.77 -7.12
N ARG A 132 8.60 7.99 -7.49
CA ARG A 132 8.72 8.49 -8.88
C ARG A 132 10.17 8.58 -9.33
N TRP A 133 11.08 8.92 -8.42
CA TRP A 133 12.51 9.06 -8.70
C TRP A 133 13.21 7.71 -8.92
N TYR A 134 12.55 6.60 -8.59
CA TYR A 134 13.10 5.26 -8.70
C TYR A 134 12.42 4.40 -9.78
N ASN A 135 11.22 4.78 -10.22
CA ASN A 135 10.45 4.07 -11.26
C ASN A 135 10.87 4.40 -12.71
N ASP A 136 11.93 5.18 -12.93
CA ASP A 136 12.45 5.48 -14.28
C ASP A 136 13.22 4.29 -14.91
N GLU A 137 13.39 3.18 -14.19
CA GLU A 137 13.82 1.91 -14.77
C GLU A 137 12.59 1.11 -15.24
N THR A 138 12.15 1.34 -16.47
CA THR A 138 11.21 0.45 -17.19
C THR A 138 11.85 -0.93 -17.34
N ILE A 139 11.56 -1.85 -16.42
CA ILE A 139 11.80 -3.28 -16.62
C ILE A 139 10.77 -3.76 -17.66
N ASP A 140 11.18 -3.79 -18.92
CA ASP A 140 10.43 -4.46 -19.97
C ASP A 140 10.36 -5.95 -19.63
N VAL A 141 9.16 -6.46 -19.42
CA VAL A 141 8.90 -7.90 -19.36
C VAL A 141 9.02 -8.41 -20.79
N VAL A 142 10.19 -8.97 -21.12
CA VAL A 142 10.39 -9.70 -22.37
C VAL A 142 9.63 -11.02 -22.24
N ASP A 143 8.53 -11.14 -22.96
CA ASP A 143 7.87 -12.42 -23.20
C ASP A 143 8.76 -13.21 -24.18
N GLU A 144 9.49 -14.21 -23.67
CA GLU A 144 10.05 -15.31 -24.47
C GLU A 144 9.06 -16.46 -24.61
#